data_AF-X1MIM7-F1
#
_entry.id   AF-X1MIM7-F1
#
_cell.length_a   1.000
_cell.length_b   1.000
_cell.length_c   1.000
_cell.angle_alpha   90.00
_cell.angle_beta   90.00
_cell.angle_gamma   90.00
#
_symmetry.space_group_name_H-M   'P 1'
#
loop_
_entity.id
_entity.type
_entity.pdbx_description
1 polymer ?
#
loop_
_entity_poly.entity_id
_entity_poly.type
_entity_poly.pdbx_seq_one_letter_code
_entity_poly.pdbx_strand_id
1 'polypeptide(L)'
;HMTGYAWFISQCLRPNPGIYLPLQGGTMQGNIDMAKHRLLKLPLPTVNQEAASKKYVDDLAPGLHAATHESGGADEIDLAGLLGLLADDQHVLDAEVLAVAEAIGVAADLIGVHAGLPAAHHARYVDAEAQAVADARILIHKGITAAHHARYTDGEAVTAAKAVKLDDFATPDDNVHLNASTTRHGLFKKLDDVINHFLNGKGNWVEVTGEAATKEFFIPIQSETAYKGNFPTVLTSGKHAFKVPHDFSSIVSVEAICVNDATEELDVSASSDYAAVGEARTTHSESNNNLTTSFTANQLTAIDLSSILSNLSADDY
;
A
#
# COMPACT_ATOMS: atom_id res chain seq x y z
N HIS A 1 41.31 -75.91 -108.05
CA HIS A 1 40.94 -76.30 -106.68
C HIS A 1 42.23 -76.53 -105.92
N MET A 2 42.67 -75.56 -105.11
CA MET A 2 43.88 -75.74 -104.31
C MET A 2 43.52 -76.70 -103.16
N THR A 3 44.29 -77.77 -103.02
CA THR A 3 44.14 -78.76 -101.95
C THR A 3 44.34 -78.07 -100.59
N GLY A 4 43.74 -78.61 -99.52
CA GLY A 4 43.72 -77.93 -98.20
C GLY A 4 45.09 -77.46 -97.68
N TYR A 5 46.17 -78.18 -98.03
CA TYR A 5 47.55 -77.80 -97.70
C TYR A 5 48.02 -76.55 -98.47
N ALA A 6 47.68 -76.43 -99.76
CA ALA A 6 47.97 -75.25 -100.56
C ALA A 6 47.12 -74.03 -100.13
N TRP A 7 45.91 -74.26 -99.62
CA TRP A 7 45.09 -73.20 -99.03
C TRP A 7 45.72 -72.66 -97.74
N PHE A 8 46.18 -73.53 -96.84
CA PHE A 8 46.86 -73.13 -95.61
C PHE A 8 48.16 -72.34 -95.87
N ILE A 9 48.99 -72.81 -96.80
CA ILE A 9 50.22 -72.10 -97.22
C ILE A 9 49.88 -70.74 -97.87
N SER A 10 48.81 -70.64 -98.66
CA SER A 10 48.36 -69.36 -99.22
C SER A 10 47.94 -68.37 -98.15
N GLN A 11 47.35 -68.83 -97.03
CA GLN A 11 47.04 -67.95 -95.89
C GLN A 11 48.29 -67.53 -95.12
N CYS A 12 49.32 -68.37 -95.06
CA CYS A 12 50.62 -68.01 -94.48
C CYS A 12 51.46 -67.07 -95.39
N LEU A 13 51.20 -67.04 -96.71
CA LEU A 13 51.89 -66.16 -97.67
C LEU A 13 51.16 -64.84 -97.94
N ARG A 14 49.91 -64.68 -97.49
CA ARG A 14 49.26 -63.37 -97.47
C ARG A 14 49.84 -62.58 -96.30
N PRO A 15 50.28 -61.32 -96.48
CA PRO A 15 50.70 -60.47 -95.37
C PRO A 15 49.63 -60.56 -94.28
N ASN A 16 49.99 -61.05 -93.09
CA ASN A 16 49.06 -61.29 -92.00
C ASN A 16 48.26 -60.01 -91.74
N PRO A 17 46.96 -59.95 -92.12
CA PRO A 17 46.22 -58.69 -92.15
C PRO A 17 45.89 -58.14 -90.76
N GLY A 18 46.29 -58.85 -89.70
CA GLY A 18 45.90 -58.56 -88.32
C GLY A 18 46.93 -57.85 -87.45
N ILE A 19 48.12 -57.47 -87.95
CA ILE A 19 49.15 -56.89 -87.06
C ILE A 19 49.71 -55.53 -87.50
N TYR A 20 49.86 -55.26 -88.81
CA TYR A 20 50.39 -53.96 -89.26
C TYR A 20 49.75 -53.49 -90.57
N LEU A 21 49.71 -52.17 -90.78
CA LEU A 21 49.41 -51.59 -92.10
C LEU A 21 50.60 -51.80 -93.07
N PRO A 22 50.36 -52.11 -94.36
CA PRO A 22 51.42 -52.14 -95.36
C PRO A 22 52.12 -50.78 -95.49
N LEU A 23 53.44 -50.77 -95.73
CA LEU A 23 54.20 -49.52 -95.95
C LEU A 23 53.74 -48.75 -97.20
N GLN A 24 53.08 -49.43 -98.15
CA GLN A 24 52.47 -48.78 -99.32
C GLN A 24 51.16 -48.05 -98.99
N GLY A 25 50.69 -48.11 -97.74
CA GLY A 25 49.42 -47.54 -97.31
C GLY A 25 48.24 -48.51 -97.53
N GLY A 26 47.04 -48.02 -97.21
CA GLY A 26 45.77 -48.75 -97.34
C GLY A 26 44.61 -47.99 -96.70
N THR A 27 43.38 -48.44 -96.95
CA THR A 27 42.17 -47.87 -96.34
C THR A 27 41.86 -48.55 -95.01
N MET A 28 41.67 -47.78 -93.94
CA MET A 28 41.28 -48.31 -92.63
C MET A 28 39.75 -48.32 -92.52
N GLN A 29 39.16 -49.51 -92.33
CA GLN A 29 37.73 -49.69 -92.11
C GLN A 29 37.44 -49.79 -90.61
N GLY A 30 37.66 -48.69 -89.89
CA GLY A 30 37.45 -48.62 -88.44
C GLY A 30 38.28 -47.54 -87.76
N ASN A 31 37.98 -47.29 -86.49
CA ASN A 31 38.75 -46.37 -85.65
C ASN A 31 40.12 -46.98 -85.31
N ILE A 32 41.16 -46.16 -85.29
CA ILE A 32 42.46 -46.52 -84.72
C ILE A 32 42.53 -45.98 -83.30
N ASP A 33 42.77 -46.84 -82.32
CA ASP A 33 43.17 -46.42 -80.98
C ASP A 33 44.72 -46.34 -80.90
N MET A 34 45.24 -45.13 -80.67
CA MET A 34 46.69 -44.87 -80.56
C MET A 34 47.20 -44.90 -79.11
N ALA A 35 46.33 -45.09 -78.12
CA ALA A 35 46.64 -44.91 -76.71
C ALA A 35 47.41 -43.59 -76.46
N LYS A 36 48.64 -43.68 -75.91
CA LYS A 36 49.52 -42.52 -75.66
C LYS A 36 50.69 -42.42 -76.65
N HIS A 37 50.61 -43.12 -77.78
CA HIS A 37 51.67 -43.08 -78.79
C HIS A 37 51.55 -41.84 -79.69
N ARG A 38 52.70 -41.31 -80.11
CA ARG A 38 52.80 -40.08 -80.90
C ARG A 38 52.73 -40.39 -82.40
N LEU A 39 51.99 -39.57 -83.15
CA LEU A 39 52.16 -39.46 -84.61
C LEU A 39 53.26 -38.43 -84.88
N LEU A 40 54.28 -38.82 -85.64
CA LEU A 40 55.42 -37.96 -85.97
C LEU A 40 55.42 -37.63 -87.47
N LYS A 41 56.01 -36.48 -87.83
CA LYS A 41 56.22 -36.03 -89.21
C LYS A 41 54.93 -35.88 -90.05
N LEU A 42 53.85 -35.40 -89.44
CA LEU A 42 52.67 -34.96 -90.20
C LEU A 42 53.02 -33.68 -91.02
N PRO A 43 52.73 -33.63 -92.33
CA PRO A 43 52.86 -32.41 -93.12
C PRO A 43 51.82 -31.36 -92.69
N LEU A 44 51.98 -30.12 -93.17
CA LEU A 44 50.95 -29.09 -93.00
C LEU A 44 49.69 -29.49 -93.77
N PRO A 45 48.49 -29.44 -93.16
CA PRO A 45 47.27 -29.79 -93.85
C PRO A 45 46.97 -28.78 -94.97
N THR A 46 46.69 -29.29 -96.16
CA THR A 46 46.38 -28.52 -97.37
C THR A 46 44.92 -28.66 -97.81
N VAL A 47 44.24 -29.71 -97.33
CA VAL A 47 42.81 -29.95 -97.57
C VAL A 47 42.08 -30.27 -96.26
N ASN A 48 40.77 -30.05 -96.24
CA ASN A 48 39.95 -30.12 -95.02
C ASN A 48 39.90 -31.52 -94.36
N GLN A 49 40.21 -32.58 -95.09
CA GLN A 49 40.14 -33.96 -94.59
C GLN A 49 41.48 -34.49 -94.05
N GLU A 50 42.54 -33.69 -94.05
CA GLU A 50 43.85 -34.08 -93.51
C GLU A 50 43.93 -33.87 -91.99
N ALA A 51 44.76 -34.67 -91.32
CA ALA A 51 45.06 -34.47 -89.90
C ALA A 51 45.97 -33.25 -89.71
N ALA A 52 45.62 -32.35 -88.80
CA ALA A 52 46.42 -31.17 -88.48
C ALA A 52 47.49 -31.45 -87.41
N SER A 53 48.69 -30.89 -87.57
CA SER A 53 49.68 -30.87 -86.50
C SER A 53 49.26 -29.89 -85.40
N LYS A 54 49.62 -30.18 -84.13
CA LYS A 54 49.32 -29.26 -83.01
C LYS A 54 49.86 -27.85 -83.25
N LYS A 55 51.08 -27.72 -83.81
CA LYS A 55 51.66 -26.42 -84.14
C LYS A 55 50.77 -25.62 -85.12
N TYR A 56 50.27 -26.27 -86.17
CA TYR A 56 49.36 -25.62 -87.13
C TYR A 56 48.08 -25.10 -86.44
N VAL A 57 47.47 -25.91 -85.57
CA VAL A 57 46.28 -25.48 -84.81
C VAL A 57 46.62 -24.37 -83.81
N ASP A 58 47.75 -24.45 -83.12
CA ASP A 58 48.18 -23.44 -82.14
C ASP A 58 48.50 -22.09 -82.83
N ASP A 59 49.08 -22.12 -84.04
CA ASP A 59 49.33 -20.92 -84.84
C ASP A 59 48.03 -20.29 -85.41
N LEU A 60 47.00 -21.10 -85.65
CA LEU A 60 45.66 -20.65 -86.08
C LEU A 60 44.76 -20.27 -84.90
N ALA A 61 45.09 -20.71 -83.69
CA ALA A 61 44.27 -20.46 -82.53
C ALA A 61 44.29 -18.97 -82.19
N PRO A 62 43.21 -18.43 -81.62
CA PRO A 62 43.02 -16.99 -81.45
C PRO A 62 43.96 -16.36 -80.38
N GLY A 63 44.92 -17.12 -79.84
CA GLY A 63 45.84 -16.66 -78.80
C GLY A 63 46.84 -15.59 -79.22
N LEU A 64 46.88 -15.18 -80.49
CA LEU A 64 47.75 -14.09 -80.98
C LEU A 64 47.02 -12.74 -81.20
N HIS A 65 45.68 -12.69 -81.17
CA HIS A 65 44.96 -11.41 -81.37
C HIS A 65 44.91 -10.54 -80.11
N ALA A 66 44.99 -11.13 -78.92
CA ALA A 66 44.98 -10.37 -77.67
C ALA A 66 46.23 -9.51 -77.46
N ALA A 67 47.33 -9.79 -78.18
CA ALA A 67 48.61 -9.10 -78.02
C ALA A 67 48.82 -7.94 -79.02
N THR A 68 47.91 -7.74 -79.99
CA THR A 68 47.98 -6.59 -80.93
C THR A 68 46.98 -5.48 -80.61
N HIS A 69 45.98 -5.76 -79.78
CA HIS A 69 45.03 -4.75 -79.30
C HIS A 69 45.46 -4.19 -77.94
N GLU A 70 46.43 -3.26 -77.94
CA GLU A 70 46.61 -2.32 -76.83
C GLU A 70 45.76 -1.07 -77.12
N SER A 71 45.09 -0.49 -76.11
CA SER A 71 44.31 0.74 -76.29
C SER A 71 45.19 1.86 -76.90
N GLY A 72 44.82 2.37 -78.08
CA GLY A 72 45.62 3.36 -78.83
C GLY A 72 46.64 2.80 -79.82
N GLY A 73 46.60 1.50 -80.15
CA GLY A 73 47.40 0.87 -81.21
C GLY A 73 46.86 1.06 -82.63
N ALA A 74 47.65 0.70 -83.66
CA ALA A 74 47.30 0.89 -85.08
C ALA A 74 46.27 -0.12 -85.64
N ASP A 75 45.94 -1.16 -84.87
CA ASP A 75 44.98 -2.24 -85.17
C ASP A 75 43.73 -2.12 -84.27
N GLU A 76 43.41 -0.90 -83.82
CA GLU A 76 42.14 -0.64 -83.15
C GLU A 76 41.02 -0.58 -84.20
N ILE A 77 39.89 -1.24 -83.94
CA ILE A 77 38.75 -1.22 -84.86
C ILE A 77 38.26 0.23 -84.93
N ASP A 78 38.41 0.90 -86.06
CA ASP A 78 37.90 2.26 -86.27
C ASP A 78 36.37 2.24 -86.29
N LEU A 79 35.76 2.61 -85.17
CA LEU A 79 34.30 2.74 -85.03
C LEU A 79 33.77 4.07 -85.59
N ALA A 80 34.62 4.98 -86.09
CA ALA A 80 34.19 6.30 -86.56
C ALA A 80 33.23 6.25 -87.76
N GLY A 81 33.17 5.13 -88.49
CA GLY A 81 32.22 4.90 -89.58
C GLY A 81 30.94 4.15 -89.20
N LEU A 82 30.83 3.64 -87.97
CA LEU A 82 29.68 2.84 -87.52
C LEU A 82 28.66 3.74 -86.82
N LEU A 83 27.92 4.51 -87.62
CA LEU A 83 26.79 5.32 -87.13
C LEU A 83 25.65 4.42 -86.66
N GLY A 84 25.66 4.08 -85.37
CA GLY A 84 24.59 3.36 -84.70
C GLY A 84 24.88 3.25 -83.22
N LEU A 85 23.99 3.83 -82.40
CA LEU A 85 23.93 3.68 -80.95
C LEU A 85 24.31 2.25 -80.54
N LEU A 86 25.46 2.09 -79.87
CA LEU A 86 25.85 0.82 -79.28
C LEU A 86 24.70 0.40 -78.34
N ALA A 87 24.31 -0.87 -78.39
CA ALA A 87 23.18 -1.37 -77.61
C ALA A 87 23.38 -1.22 -76.09
N ASP A 88 24.59 -0.91 -75.65
CA ASP A 88 24.95 -0.53 -74.29
C ASP A 88 25.58 0.87 -74.28
N ASP A 89 25.25 1.65 -73.26
CA ASP A 89 25.64 3.04 -73.12
C ASP A 89 27.16 3.18 -72.87
N GLN A 90 27.85 3.93 -73.73
CA GLN A 90 29.29 4.19 -73.62
C GLN A 90 29.58 5.61 -73.10
N HIS A 91 28.56 6.37 -72.67
CA HIS A 91 28.72 7.66 -72.00
C HIS A 91 28.17 7.64 -70.57
N VAL A 92 29.06 7.71 -69.59
CA VAL A 92 28.69 7.79 -68.18
C VAL A 92 28.17 9.19 -67.77
N LEU A 93 28.16 10.23 -68.63
CA LEU A 93 28.01 11.61 -68.13
C LEU A 93 27.44 12.69 -69.11
N ASP A 94 26.35 12.49 -69.88
CA ASP A 94 25.86 13.61 -70.75
C ASP A 94 24.35 13.87 -70.87
N ALA A 95 23.44 13.07 -70.30
CA ALA A 95 22.01 13.43 -70.27
C ALA A 95 21.37 13.38 -68.88
N GLU A 96 21.63 12.32 -68.13
CA GLU A 96 20.97 12.11 -66.82
C GLU A 96 21.54 13.03 -65.73
N VAL A 97 22.85 13.35 -65.77
CA VAL A 97 23.48 14.27 -64.79
C VAL A 97 23.02 15.72 -64.98
N LEU A 98 22.74 16.15 -66.23
CA LEU A 98 22.24 17.51 -66.49
C LEU A 98 20.77 17.65 -66.04
N ALA A 99 19.94 16.63 -66.29
CA ALA A 99 18.57 16.58 -65.80
C ALA A 99 18.52 16.47 -64.26
N VAL A 100 19.45 15.75 -63.62
CA VAL A 100 19.59 15.69 -62.17
C VAL A 100 20.09 17.02 -61.60
N ALA A 101 21.01 17.73 -62.27
CA ALA A 101 21.47 19.05 -61.83
C ALA A 101 20.35 20.12 -61.92
N GLU A 102 19.55 20.11 -63.00
CA GLU A 102 18.36 20.96 -63.11
C GLU A 102 17.30 20.56 -62.06
N ALA A 103 17.04 19.26 -61.86
CA ALA A 103 16.09 18.80 -60.86
C ALA A 103 16.52 19.11 -59.42
N ILE A 104 17.81 19.03 -59.10
CA ILE A 104 18.38 19.43 -57.80
C ILE A 104 18.31 20.95 -57.63
N GLY A 105 18.58 21.74 -58.68
CA GLY A 105 18.43 23.19 -58.66
C GLY A 105 16.98 23.61 -58.39
N VAL A 106 16.02 22.98 -59.08
CA VAL A 106 14.58 23.19 -58.88
C VAL A 106 14.13 22.71 -57.49
N ALA A 107 14.67 21.60 -56.98
CA ALA A 107 14.37 21.13 -55.63
C ALA A 107 14.95 22.04 -54.53
N ALA A 108 16.15 22.59 -54.73
CA ALA A 108 16.76 23.54 -53.82
C ALA A 108 16.00 24.87 -53.80
N ASP A 109 15.57 25.37 -54.96
CA ASP A 109 14.70 26.55 -55.07
C ASP A 109 13.32 26.28 -54.47
N LEU A 110 12.74 25.09 -54.68
CA LEU A 110 11.47 24.70 -54.07
C LEU A 110 11.59 24.56 -52.54
N ILE A 111 12.71 24.07 -52.01
CA ILE A 111 13.01 24.04 -50.58
C ILE A 111 13.19 25.46 -50.02
N GLY A 112 13.88 26.35 -50.75
CA GLY A 112 14.02 27.76 -50.38
C GLY A 112 12.70 28.51 -50.38
N VAL A 113 11.83 28.26 -51.36
CA VAL A 113 10.46 28.78 -51.43
C VAL A 113 9.61 28.21 -50.30
N HIS A 114 9.72 26.90 -49.97
CA HIS A 114 9.03 26.32 -48.81
C HIS A 114 9.54 26.88 -47.47
N ALA A 115 10.83 27.14 -47.32
CA ALA A 115 11.40 27.77 -46.13
C ALA A 115 10.94 29.24 -45.97
N GLY A 116 10.63 29.91 -47.09
CA GLY A 116 10.11 31.29 -47.13
C GLY A 116 8.59 31.42 -47.08
N LEU A 117 7.82 30.32 -47.08
CA LEU A 117 6.36 30.32 -46.99
C LEU A 117 5.91 29.98 -45.56
N PRO A 118 5.75 30.97 -44.67
CA PRO A 118 5.36 30.75 -43.27
C PRO A 118 3.97 30.12 -43.11
N ALA A 119 3.16 30.07 -44.17
CA ALA A 119 1.83 29.44 -44.17
C ALA A 119 1.82 27.94 -44.56
N ALA A 120 2.84 27.44 -45.26
CA ALA A 120 2.88 26.04 -45.71
C ALA A 120 3.60 25.12 -44.71
N HIS A 121 4.50 25.67 -43.90
CA HIS A 121 4.97 24.97 -42.72
C HIS A 121 3.88 25.10 -41.67
N HIS A 122 3.02 24.08 -41.58
CA HIS A 122 2.47 23.73 -40.28
C HIS A 122 3.68 23.37 -39.39
N ALA A 123 4.37 24.39 -38.87
CA ALA A 123 4.79 24.35 -37.49
C ALA A 123 3.49 24.03 -36.75
N ARG A 124 3.27 22.73 -36.52
CA ARG A 124 2.13 22.20 -35.79
C ARG A 124 2.18 22.88 -34.44
N TYR A 125 1.48 24.01 -34.34
CA TYR A 125 1.74 25.06 -33.39
C TYR A 125 3.17 25.61 -33.51
N VAL A 126 3.33 26.91 -33.77
CA VAL A 126 4.53 27.58 -33.27
C VAL A 126 4.56 27.29 -31.77
N ASP A 127 5.70 27.02 -31.15
CA ASP A 127 5.76 26.79 -29.70
C ASP A 127 4.98 27.87 -28.95
N ALA A 128 4.95 29.10 -29.47
CA ALA A 128 4.13 30.21 -29.01
C ALA A 128 2.61 29.99 -29.07
N GLU A 129 2.04 29.37 -30.11
CA GLU A 129 0.60 29.09 -30.21
C GLU A 129 0.21 27.88 -29.36
N ALA A 130 1.05 26.84 -29.31
CA ALA A 130 0.85 25.71 -28.40
C ALA A 130 0.96 26.17 -26.96
N GLN A 131 1.92 27.04 -26.66
CA GLN A 131 2.09 27.68 -25.36
C GLN A 131 0.92 28.62 -25.08
N ALA A 132 0.42 29.40 -26.04
CA ALA A 132 -0.75 30.25 -25.83
C ALA A 132 -2.02 29.43 -25.54
N VAL A 133 -2.21 28.29 -26.23
CA VAL A 133 -3.33 27.38 -25.97
C VAL A 133 -3.15 26.66 -24.63
N ALA A 134 -1.93 26.26 -24.28
CA ALA A 134 -1.60 25.67 -22.99
C ALA A 134 -1.80 26.68 -21.85
N ASP A 135 -1.29 27.90 -21.99
CA ASP A 135 -1.44 29.00 -21.05
C ASP A 135 -2.90 29.41 -20.89
N ALA A 136 -3.66 29.49 -21.99
CA ALA A 136 -5.10 29.73 -21.94
C ALA A 136 -5.83 28.60 -21.19
N ARG A 137 -5.49 27.33 -21.45
CA ARG A 137 -6.07 26.18 -20.72
C ARG A 137 -5.64 26.13 -19.25
N ILE A 138 -4.40 26.50 -18.93
CA ILE A 138 -3.87 26.60 -17.56
C ILE A 138 -4.57 27.74 -16.82
N LEU A 139 -4.78 28.88 -17.48
CA LEU A 139 -5.50 30.03 -16.91
C LEU A 139 -6.96 29.69 -16.63
N ILE A 140 -7.62 28.96 -17.54
CA ILE A 140 -8.97 28.42 -17.32
C ILE A 140 -8.96 27.45 -16.14
N HIS A 141 -8.04 26.49 -16.06
CA HIS A 141 -7.94 25.57 -14.92
C HIS A 141 -7.65 26.29 -13.60
N LYS A 142 -6.79 27.32 -13.60
CA LYS A 142 -6.46 28.15 -12.44
C LYS A 142 -7.65 29.01 -12.00
N GLY A 143 -8.51 29.41 -12.93
CA GLY A 143 -9.75 30.17 -12.67
C GLY A 143 -10.94 29.31 -12.25
N ILE A 144 -10.91 28.00 -12.51
CA ILE A 144 -11.92 27.06 -12.00
C ILE A 144 -11.56 26.72 -10.55
N THR A 145 -12.07 27.53 -9.62
CA THR A 145 -11.96 27.34 -8.17
C THR A 145 -12.38 25.95 -7.70
N ALA A 146 -13.27 25.28 -8.43
CA ALA A 146 -13.75 23.93 -8.12
C ALA A 146 -12.79 22.80 -8.54
N ALA A 147 -11.89 22.99 -9.51
CA ALA A 147 -11.03 21.92 -10.03
C ALA A 147 -9.70 21.81 -9.25
N HIS A 148 -9.23 22.94 -8.72
CA HIS A 148 -8.14 23.00 -7.76
C HIS A 148 -8.72 22.98 -6.35
N HIS A 149 -9.30 21.83 -5.98
CA HIS A 149 -9.33 21.45 -4.58
C HIS A 149 -7.86 21.38 -4.12
N ALA A 150 -7.30 22.52 -3.73
CA ALA A 150 -6.23 22.59 -2.78
C ALA A 150 -6.82 21.93 -1.54
N ARG A 151 -6.70 20.61 -1.49
CA ARG A 151 -7.19 19.79 -0.41
C ARG A 151 -6.68 20.48 0.84
N TYR A 152 -7.59 21.14 1.56
CA TYR A 152 -7.41 21.86 2.83
C TYR A 152 -7.01 23.37 2.84
N THR A 153 -7.24 24.18 1.80
CA THR A 153 -7.07 25.67 1.91
C THR A 153 -8.33 26.51 1.74
N ASP A 154 -9.51 25.92 1.52
CA ASP A 154 -10.75 26.70 1.60
C ASP A 154 -10.97 27.14 3.05
N GLY A 155 -10.58 28.39 3.34
CA GLY A 155 -10.75 28.99 4.66
C GLY A 155 -12.21 28.93 5.13
N GLU A 156 -13.16 28.92 4.21
CA GLU A 156 -14.59 28.72 4.47
C GLU A 156 -14.91 27.30 4.94
N ALA A 157 -14.30 26.27 4.33
CA ALA A 157 -14.47 24.88 4.77
C ALA A 157 -13.81 24.62 6.14
N VAL A 158 -12.64 25.22 6.40
CA VAL A 158 -11.97 25.16 7.72
C VAL A 158 -12.76 25.90 8.79
N THR A 159 -13.35 27.05 8.43
CA THR A 159 -14.22 27.83 9.33
C THR A 159 -15.52 27.08 9.62
N ALA A 160 -16.12 26.44 8.61
CA ALA A 160 -17.30 25.60 8.77
C ALA A 160 -17.00 24.36 9.63
N ALA A 161 -15.83 23.73 9.46
CA ALA A 161 -15.41 22.60 10.29
C ALA A 161 -15.11 23.01 11.74
N LYS A 162 -14.47 24.17 11.99
CA LYS A 162 -14.24 24.71 13.34
C LYS A 162 -15.54 25.12 14.06
N ALA A 163 -16.61 25.39 13.32
CA ALA A 163 -17.93 25.64 13.90
C ALA A 163 -18.63 24.35 14.39
N VAL A 164 -18.14 23.17 13.99
CA VAL A 164 -18.60 21.87 14.49
C VAL A 164 -17.77 21.50 15.71
N LYS A 165 -18.25 21.85 16.92
CA LYS A 165 -17.54 21.48 18.16
C LYS A 165 -17.71 19.99 18.46
N LEU A 166 -16.71 19.37 19.07
CA LEU A 166 -16.83 18.10 19.77
C LEU A 166 -15.76 18.02 20.87
N ASP A 167 -15.71 19.04 21.74
CA ASP A 167 -14.73 19.29 22.84
C ASP A 167 -13.24 19.41 22.43
N ASP A 168 -12.82 18.74 21.35
CA ASP A 168 -11.42 18.61 20.97
C ASP A 168 -11.13 19.16 19.58
N PHE A 169 -10.50 20.32 19.52
CA PHE A 169 -9.43 20.51 18.53
C PHE A 169 -8.11 20.93 19.19
N ALA A 170 -7.99 20.78 20.52
CA ALA A 170 -6.82 20.96 21.36
C ALA A 170 -7.09 20.34 22.75
N THR A 171 -6.32 20.69 23.79
CA THR A 171 -6.52 20.23 25.18
C THR A 171 -7.98 20.36 25.60
N PRO A 172 -8.57 19.32 26.23
CA PRO A 172 -9.96 19.35 26.70
C PRO A 172 -10.22 20.60 27.53
N ASP A 173 -11.34 21.27 27.25
CA ASP A 173 -11.69 22.53 27.90
C ASP A 173 -12.93 22.39 28.79
N ASP A 174 -13.20 23.40 29.61
CA ASP A 174 -14.29 23.36 30.59
C ASP A 174 -15.63 23.81 30.01
N ASN A 175 -15.76 23.87 28.67
CA ASN A 175 -16.90 24.53 28.05
C ASN A 175 -18.13 23.61 28.05
N VAL A 176 -19.30 24.15 28.40
CA VAL A 176 -20.58 23.39 28.50
C VAL A 176 -21.19 23.03 27.13
N HIS A 177 -20.42 23.14 26.04
CA HIS A 177 -20.96 22.95 24.70
C HIS A 177 -21.19 21.47 24.41
N LEU A 178 -22.37 21.15 23.89
CA LEU A 178 -22.76 19.80 23.48
C LEU A 178 -22.85 18.77 24.61
N ASN A 179 -22.92 19.19 25.87
CA ASN A 179 -23.22 18.29 26.98
C ASN A 179 -24.56 17.55 26.76
N ALA A 180 -24.62 16.32 27.28
CA ALA A 180 -25.84 15.54 27.29
C ALA A 180 -26.97 16.30 28.02
N SER A 181 -28.16 16.21 27.45
CA SER A 181 -29.36 16.82 28.00
C SER A 181 -30.53 15.84 27.94
N THR A 182 -31.65 16.22 28.54
CA THR A 182 -32.90 15.45 28.44
C THR A 182 -33.45 15.34 27.01
N THR A 183 -32.92 16.12 26.07
CA THR A 183 -33.41 16.17 24.68
C THR A 183 -32.43 15.59 23.66
N ARG A 184 -31.15 15.41 24.01
CA ARG A 184 -30.08 14.98 23.11
C ARG A 184 -28.99 14.22 23.85
N HIS A 185 -28.52 13.13 23.26
CA HIS A 185 -27.34 12.37 23.70
C HIS A 185 -26.08 13.16 23.33
N GLY A 186 -25.60 14.01 24.25
CA GLY A 186 -24.40 14.84 24.09
C GLY A 186 -23.17 14.24 24.78
N LEU A 187 -22.11 15.03 24.91
CA LEU A 187 -20.89 14.70 25.64
C LEU A 187 -21.12 14.65 27.16
N PHE A 188 -20.24 13.96 27.87
CA PHE A 188 -20.28 13.94 29.33
C PHE A 188 -19.75 15.26 29.88
N LYS A 189 -20.51 15.89 30.79
CA LYS A 189 -20.12 17.18 31.38
C LYS A 189 -18.94 17.02 32.33
N LYS A 190 -18.21 18.12 32.57
CA LYS A 190 -17.11 18.17 33.55
C LYS A 190 -17.56 17.72 34.95
N LEU A 191 -16.73 16.91 35.60
CA LEU A 191 -16.85 16.56 37.02
C LEU A 191 -16.63 17.80 37.89
N ASP A 192 -17.40 17.91 38.97
CA ASP A 192 -17.33 19.04 39.91
C ASP A 192 -16.37 18.81 41.09
N ASP A 193 -15.66 17.67 41.10
CA ASP A 193 -14.71 17.28 42.15
C ASP A 193 -15.34 17.14 43.55
N VAL A 194 -16.65 16.83 43.62
CA VAL A 194 -17.36 16.57 44.89
C VAL A 194 -17.73 15.10 44.99
N ILE A 195 -17.11 14.40 45.94
CA ILE A 195 -17.25 12.94 46.11
C ILE A 195 -18.69 12.48 46.35
N ASN A 196 -19.52 13.31 46.98
CA ASN A 196 -20.91 12.99 47.32
C ASN A 196 -21.92 13.44 46.25
N HIS A 197 -21.45 13.93 45.10
CA HIS A 197 -22.34 14.34 44.01
C HIS A 197 -22.53 13.21 42.99
N PHE A 198 -23.78 13.03 42.57
CA PHE A 198 -24.14 12.12 41.48
C PHE A 198 -24.95 12.83 40.40
N LEU A 199 -25.06 12.22 39.22
CA LEU A 199 -25.86 12.74 38.13
C LEU A 199 -27.27 12.19 38.16
N ASN A 200 -28.25 13.08 38.24
CA ASN A 200 -29.64 12.69 38.02
C ASN A 200 -29.95 12.59 36.52
N GLY A 201 -31.11 11.98 36.18
CA GLY A 201 -31.56 11.81 34.79
C GLY A 201 -31.85 13.11 34.02
N LYS A 202 -31.75 14.27 34.67
CA LYS A 202 -31.84 15.59 34.02
C LYS A 202 -30.46 16.19 33.71
N GLY A 203 -29.37 15.53 34.11
CA GLY A 203 -27.99 16.00 33.92
C GLY A 203 -27.52 16.98 35.00
N ASN A 204 -28.24 17.14 36.11
CA ASN A 204 -27.80 17.99 37.23
C ASN A 204 -26.95 17.17 38.22
N TRP A 205 -25.94 17.82 38.80
CA TRP A 205 -25.26 17.28 39.98
C TRP A 205 -26.21 17.36 41.17
N VAL A 206 -26.37 16.26 41.88
CA VAL A 206 -27.21 16.14 43.08
C VAL A 206 -26.32 15.66 44.21
N GLU A 207 -26.36 16.39 45.32
CA GLU A 207 -25.67 16.01 46.54
C GLU A 207 -26.42 14.87 47.23
N VAL A 208 -25.71 13.77 47.54
CA VAL A 208 -26.17 12.84 48.56
C VAL A 208 -25.88 13.51 49.90
N THR A 209 -26.83 14.28 50.39
CA THR A 209 -26.91 14.53 51.82
C THR A 209 -27.31 13.20 52.44
N GLY A 210 -26.34 12.47 52.99
CA GLY A 210 -26.66 11.56 54.08
C GLY A 210 -27.30 12.44 55.12
N GLU A 211 -28.62 12.38 55.28
CA GLU A 211 -29.28 13.10 56.35
C GLU A 211 -28.51 12.75 57.62
N ALA A 212 -28.03 13.78 58.32
CA ALA A 212 -27.68 13.66 59.73
C ALA A 212 -28.98 13.41 60.51
N ALA A 213 -29.66 12.31 60.19
CA ALA A 213 -30.82 11.84 60.91
C ALA A 213 -30.28 11.31 62.23
N THR A 214 -30.69 11.93 63.33
CA THR A 214 -30.60 11.33 64.65
C THR A 214 -31.20 9.93 64.58
N LYS A 215 -30.37 8.91 64.77
CA LYS A 215 -30.80 7.51 64.78
C LYS A 215 -31.21 7.13 66.20
N GLU A 216 -32.16 6.21 66.30
CA GLU A 216 -32.60 5.65 67.57
C GLU A 216 -32.32 4.15 67.57
N PHE A 217 -31.89 3.61 68.71
CA PHE A 217 -31.76 2.17 68.91
C PHE A 217 -32.30 1.80 70.29
N PHE A 218 -33.06 0.70 70.36
CA PHE A 218 -33.68 0.22 71.58
C PHE A 218 -32.85 -0.87 72.24
N ILE A 219 -32.52 -0.69 73.52
CA ILE A 219 -31.86 -1.70 74.34
C ILE A 219 -32.93 -2.43 75.17
N PRO A 220 -33.27 -3.69 74.86
CA PRO A 220 -34.24 -4.43 75.64
C PRO A 220 -33.67 -4.81 77.02
N ILE A 221 -34.51 -4.79 78.05
CA ILE A 221 -34.17 -5.35 79.37
C ILE A 221 -34.03 -6.87 79.23
N GLN A 222 -32.80 -7.36 79.30
CA GLN A 222 -32.50 -8.80 79.34
C GLN A 222 -32.25 -9.22 80.79
N SER A 223 -33.22 -9.85 81.44
CA SER A 223 -33.00 -10.51 82.74
C SER A 223 -33.25 -12.02 82.62
N GLU A 224 -32.26 -12.83 82.98
CA GLU A 224 -32.34 -14.31 82.93
C GLU A 224 -33.10 -14.92 84.11
N THR A 225 -33.43 -14.13 85.13
CA THR A 225 -34.26 -14.56 86.26
C THR A 225 -35.53 -13.72 86.31
N ALA A 226 -36.68 -14.39 86.30
CA ALA A 226 -37.94 -13.77 86.68
C ALA A 226 -37.82 -13.31 88.14
N TYR A 227 -37.60 -12.00 88.36
CA TYR A 227 -37.61 -11.43 89.71
C TYR A 227 -38.99 -11.69 90.33
N LYS A 228 -39.07 -12.65 91.26
CA LYS A 228 -40.29 -13.00 92.00
C LYS A 228 -40.12 -12.70 93.48
N GLY A 229 -40.84 -11.70 93.95
CA GLY A 229 -41.02 -11.36 95.37
C GLY A 229 -41.93 -10.13 95.50
N ASN A 230 -43.00 -10.22 96.29
CA ASN A 230 -44.02 -9.19 96.40
C ASN A 230 -43.52 -8.02 97.28
N PHE A 231 -42.98 -6.98 96.64
CA PHE A 231 -43.20 -5.56 96.90
C PHE A 231 -42.40 -4.71 95.88
N PRO A 232 -42.60 -3.38 95.88
CA PRO A 232 -42.05 -2.38 94.98
C PRO A 232 -40.66 -1.96 95.48
N THR A 233 -40.18 -0.81 95.01
CA THR A 233 -39.03 -0.03 95.49
C THR A 233 -37.64 -0.65 95.36
N VAL A 234 -36.81 0.18 94.75
CA VAL A 234 -35.35 0.11 94.59
C VAL A 234 -34.88 -0.84 93.47
N LEU A 235 -34.72 -0.24 92.30
CA LEU A 235 -33.70 -0.63 91.32
C LEU A 235 -32.32 -0.54 92.02
N THR A 236 -32.00 -1.49 92.91
CA THR A 236 -30.75 -1.43 93.71
C THR A 236 -29.51 -1.69 92.87
N SER A 237 -29.64 -2.29 91.67
CA SER A 237 -28.63 -2.30 90.60
C SER A 237 -29.05 -3.24 89.47
N GLY A 238 -29.80 -2.73 88.49
CA GLY A 238 -29.94 -3.41 87.19
C GLY A 238 -28.81 -2.96 86.28
N LYS A 239 -27.81 -3.81 86.01
CA LYS A 239 -26.75 -3.48 85.04
C LYS A 239 -27.22 -3.85 83.64
N HIS A 240 -27.32 -2.85 82.77
CA HIS A 240 -27.61 -3.05 81.35
C HIS A 240 -26.35 -2.75 80.56
N ALA A 241 -25.88 -3.74 79.81
CA ALA A 241 -24.74 -3.58 78.92
C ALA A 241 -25.24 -3.44 77.49
N PHE A 242 -24.68 -2.48 76.77
CA PHE A 242 -24.91 -2.31 75.34
C PHE A 242 -23.61 -1.83 74.70
N LYS A 243 -23.54 -1.99 73.38
CA LYS A 243 -22.46 -1.42 72.58
C LYS A 243 -23.07 -0.33 71.71
N VAL A 244 -22.43 0.83 71.64
CA VAL A 244 -22.83 1.88 70.70
C VAL A 244 -22.62 1.35 69.28
N PRO A 245 -23.66 1.28 68.44
CA PRO A 245 -23.49 0.76 67.09
C PRO A 245 -22.51 1.65 66.29
N HIS A 246 -21.68 1.03 65.44
CA HIS A 246 -20.63 1.70 64.66
C HIS A 246 -21.16 2.87 63.80
N ASP A 247 -22.45 2.86 63.45
CA ASP A 247 -23.08 3.86 62.62
C ASP A 247 -23.63 5.08 63.40
N PHE A 248 -23.28 5.21 64.69
CA PHE A 248 -23.55 6.34 65.58
C PHE A 248 -22.25 7.06 65.91
N SER A 249 -22.16 8.37 65.68
CA SER A 249 -20.95 9.15 66.00
C SER A 249 -20.87 9.56 67.47
N SER A 250 -22.01 9.78 68.11
CA SER A 250 -22.12 10.12 69.53
C SER A 250 -23.54 9.82 70.04
N ILE A 251 -23.69 9.70 71.34
CA ILE A 251 -24.99 9.62 72.00
C ILE A 251 -25.42 11.01 72.47
N VAL A 252 -26.56 11.49 71.99
CA VAL A 252 -27.08 12.84 72.30
C VAL A 252 -28.25 12.85 73.28
N SER A 253 -28.96 11.74 73.40
CA SER A 253 -30.11 11.59 74.30
C SER A 253 -30.27 10.12 74.68
N VAL A 254 -30.51 9.84 75.96
CA VAL A 254 -30.87 8.51 76.45
C VAL A 254 -31.96 8.63 77.49
N GLU A 255 -33.01 7.83 77.34
CA GLU A 255 -34.10 7.76 78.31
C GLU A 255 -34.28 6.31 78.78
N ALA A 256 -34.39 6.12 80.09
CA ALA A 256 -34.80 4.86 80.67
C ALA A 256 -36.31 4.89 80.95
N ILE A 257 -37.04 3.94 80.38
CA ILE A 257 -38.48 3.82 80.60
C ILE A 257 -38.74 2.86 81.75
N CYS A 258 -39.48 3.32 82.76
CA CYS A 258 -39.86 2.53 83.92
C CYS A 258 -41.29 2.83 84.38
N VAL A 259 -41.83 2.00 85.28
CA VAL A 259 -43.16 2.15 85.87
C VAL A 259 -43.01 2.07 87.37
N ASN A 260 -43.67 2.97 88.09
CA ASN A 260 -43.76 2.90 89.55
C ASN A 260 -45.15 2.42 90.00
N ASP A 261 -45.23 1.80 91.17
CA ASP A 261 -46.50 1.33 91.74
C ASP A 261 -47.26 2.44 92.47
N ALA A 262 -46.57 3.52 92.85
CA ALA A 262 -47.11 4.68 93.52
C ALA A 262 -46.91 5.98 92.71
N THR A 263 -47.80 6.95 92.95
CA THR A 263 -47.61 8.33 92.48
C THR A 263 -46.79 9.07 93.54
N GLU A 264 -45.51 9.26 93.26
CA GLU A 264 -44.54 9.85 94.18
C GLU A 264 -43.37 10.46 93.41
N GLU A 265 -42.57 11.29 94.07
CA GLU A 265 -41.32 11.80 93.53
C GLU A 265 -40.16 11.03 94.17
N LEU A 266 -39.29 10.49 93.33
CA LEU A 266 -38.13 9.72 93.76
C LEU A 266 -36.85 10.31 93.19
N ASP A 267 -35.81 10.33 94.01
CA ASP A 267 -34.46 10.58 93.55
C ASP A 267 -33.86 9.29 93.00
N VAL A 268 -33.66 9.28 91.69
CA VAL A 268 -33.01 8.16 91.00
C VAL A 268 -31.50 8.43 90.96
N SER A 269 -30.73 7.41 91.28
CA SER A 269 -29.28 7.41 91.09
C SER A 269 -28.94 6.52 89.91
N ALA A 270 -28.16 7.05 88.96
CA ALA A 270 -27.70 6.32 87.80
C ALA A 270 -26.19 6.45 87.66
N SER A 271 -25.54 5.36 87.25
CA SER A 271 -24.12 5.31 86.98
C SER A 271 -23.85 4.56 85.68
N SER A 272 -22.88 5.03 84.92
CA SER A 272 -22.38 4.40 83.70
C SER A 272 -20.89 4.13 83.85
N ASP A 273 -20.47 2.90 83.56
CA ASP A 273 -19.07 2.56 83.34
C ASP A 273 -18.93 2.25 81.85
N TYR A 274 -17.97 2.87 81.18
CA TYR A 274 -17.79 2.69 79.73
C TYR A 274 -16.31 2.64 79.33
N ALA A 275 -16.05 2.06 78.16
CA ALA A 275 -14.71 1.90 77.63
C ALA A 275 -14.71 1.82 76.10
N ALA A 276 -13.63 2.29 75.47
CA ALA A 276 -13.40 2.02 74.06
C ALA A 276 -12.95 0.57 73.84
N VAL A 277 -13.10 0.06 72.61
CA VAL A 277 -12.68 -1.31 72.26
C VAL A 277 -11.21 -1.55 72.60
N GLY A 278 -10.95 -2.49 73.51
CA GLY A 278 -9.60 -2.84 73.97
C GLY A 278 -9.21 -2.23 75.32
N GLU A 279 -9.99 -1.29 75.85
CA GLU A 279 -9.82 -0.76 77.21
C GLU A 279 -10.59 -1.60 78.24
N ALA A 280 -10.28 -1.44 79.53
CA ALA A 280 -11.02 -2.13 80.59
C ALA A 280 -12.37 -1.46 80.81
N ARG A 281 -13.45 -2.22 81.07
CA ARG A 281 -14.82 -1.69 81.29
C ARG A 281 -14.97 -0.58 82.34
N THR A 282 -14.00 -0.44 83.25
CA THR A 282 -14.01 0.57 84.32
C THR A 282 -13.06 1.74 84.03
N THR A 283 -12.69 1.94 82.77
CA THR A 283 -11.72 2.98 82.38
C THR A 283 -12.34 4.37 82.50
N HIS A 284 -13.61 4.49 82.12
CA HIS A 284 -14.41 5.68 82.34
C HIS A 284 -15.61 5.34 83.20
N SER A 285 -16.00 6.27 84.08
CA SER A 285 -17.15 6.11 84.98
C SER A 285 -17.78 7.47 85.25
N GLU A 286 -19.09 7.52 85.15
CA GLU A 286 -19.91 8.70 85.38
C GLU A 286 -21.09 8.32 86.29
N SER A 287 -21.52 9.26 87.14
CA SER A 287 -22.69 9.05 87.98
C SER A 287 -23.47 10.33 88.18
N ASN A 288 -24.79 10.19 88.29
CA ASN A 288 -25.70 11.24 88.66
C ASN A 288 -26.66 10.70 89.71
N ASN A 289 -26.53 11.22 90.93
CA ASN A 289 -27.31 10.78 92.09
C ASN A 289 -28.48 11.74 92.41
N ASN A 290 -28.74 12.70 91.52
CA ASN A 290 -29.71 13.77 91.75
C ASN A 290 -30.69 13.89 90.56
N LEU A 291 -31.18 12.74 90.09
CA LEU A 291 -32.23 12.66 89.07
C LEU A 291 -33.60 12.58 89.75
N THR A 292 -34.14 13.72 90.15
CA THR A 292 -35.48 13.80 90.74
C THR A 292 -36.53 13.57 89.66
N THR A 293 -37.27 12.47 89.75
CA THR A 293 -38.28 12.08 88.77
C THR A 293 -39.63 11.87 89.46
N SER A 294 -40.68 12.52 88.92
CA SER A 294 -42.05 12.33 89.39
C SER A 294 -42.70 11.15 88.68
N PHE A 295 -43.20 10.19 89.45
CA PHE A 295 -43.89 9.01 88.96
C PHE A 295 -45.40 9.14 89.13
N THR A 296 -46.15 8.52 88.23
CA THR A 296 -47.58 8.26 88.40
C THR A 296 -47.81 6.75 88.49
N ALA A 297 -48.60 6.32 89.47
CA ALA A 297 -48.86 4.91 89.73
C ALA A 297 -49.33 4.18 88.46
N ASN A 298 -48.63 3.08 88.15
CA ASN A 298 -48.88 2.19 87.03
C ASN A 298 -48.81 2.83 85.63
N GLN A 299 -48.02 3.91 85.46
CA GLN A 299 -47.76 4.55 84.17
C GLN A 299 -46.28 4.49 83.78
N LEU A 300 -46.02 4.40 82.46
CA LEU A 300 -44.67 4.51 81.90
C LEU A 300 -44.17 5.94 82.10
N THR A 301 -42.98 6.05 82.69
CA THR A 301 -42.28 7.32 82.95
C THR A 301 -40.87 7.21 82.39
N ALA A 302 -40.43 8.25 81.67
CA ALA A 302 -39.09 8.35 81.14
C ALA A 302 -38.17 9.06 82.15
N ILE A 303 -37.00 8.49 82.40
CA ILE A 303 -35.92 9.11 83.16
C ILE A 303 -34.83 9.50 82.17
N ASP A 304 -34.49 10.78 82.10
CA ASP A 304 -33.38 11.27 81.29
C ASP A 304 -32.04 10.85 81.91
N LEU A 305 -31.26 10.07 81.15
CA LEU A 305 -29.93 9.59 81.51
C LEU A 305 -28.83 10.21 80.65
N SER A 306 -29.15 11.22 79.83
CA SER A 306 -28.23 11.82 78.87
C SER A 306 -26.98 12.40 79.56
N SER A 307 -27.09 12.86 80.80
CA SER A 307 -25.99 13.44 81.57
C SER A 307 -24.83 12.48 81.86
N ILE A 308 -25.06 11.16 81.85
CA ILE A 308 -24.06 10.12 82.20
C ILE A 308 -23.66 9.24 81.01
N LEU A 309 -24.16 9.56 79.81
CA LEU A 309 -23.94 8.79 78.58
C LEU A 309 -23.56 9.68 77.38
N SER A 310 -23.38 10.98 77.60
CA SER A 310 -23.09 11.97 76.54
C SER A 310 -21.68 11.86 75.94
N ASN A 311 -20.76 11.17 76.62
CA ASN A 311 -19.37 11.01 76.17
C ASN A 311 -19.10 9.73 75.36
N LEU A 312 -20.14 8.91 75.15
CA LEU A 312 -20.04 7.69 74.38
C LEU A 312 -19.91 7.97 72.87
N SER A 313 -18.94 7.30 72.25
CA SER A 313 -18.64 7.36 70.81
C SER A 313 -18.99 6.04 70.12
N ALA A 314 -18.85 6.00 68.79
CA ALA A 314 -19.00 4.78 68.00
C ALA A 314 -18.17 3.63 68.59
N ASP A 315 -18.78 2.45 68.70
CA ASP A 315 -18.16 1.21 69.19
C ASP A 315 -17.81 1.11 70.69
N ASP A 316 -18.04 2.15 71.49
CA ASP A 316 -17.86 2.08 72.96
C ASP A 316 -18.86 1.09 73.59
N TYR A 317 -18.49 0.52 74.75
CA TYR A 317 -19.25 -0.53 75.44
C TYR A 317 -19.17 -0.47 76.97
#